data_AF-A0AAW2XBR2-F1
#
_entry.id   AF-A0AAW2XBR2-F1
#
_cell.length_a   1.000
_cell.length_b   1.000
_cell.length_c   1.000
_cell.angle_alpha   90.00
_cell.angle_beta   90.00
_cell.angle_gamma   90.00
#
_symmetry.space_group_name_H-M   'P 1'
#
loop_
_entity.id
_entity.type
_entity.pdbx_description
1 polymer ?
#
loop_
_entity_poly.entity_id
_entity_poly.type
_entity_poly.pdbx_seq_one_letter_code
_entity_poly.pdbx_strand_id
1 'polypeptide(L)'
;MYGNQRPSPKLCCLLGDVREALPTSVNLRRRGIPIADRCAHCLEREDILHVFIFCSFARLVWAVSGLPGDTVRCSTDNVEGWFRRAYGELARMEWKFVISICWALWGARNSCIFEGKCTEAHEIVRLATRICGGTEDVFVLG
;
A
#
# COMPACT_ATOMS: atom_id res chain seq x y z
N MET A 1 6.93 18.62 21.34
CA MET A 1 6.61 19.56 20.24
C MET A 1 7.16 18.96 18.95
N TYR A 2 6.53 17.90 18.43
CA TYR A 2 7.04 17.18 17.25
C TYR A 2 6.46 17.81 15.99
N GLY A 3 7.35 18.46 15.24
CA GLY A 3 7.03 19.24 14.05
C GLY A 3 6.37 18.41 12.95
N ASN A 4 5.41 19.05 12.30
CA ASN A 4 4.75 18.63 11.07
C ASN A 4 5.75 18.14 10.02
N GLN A 5 5.84 16.83 9.82
CA GLN A 5 6.32 16.26 8.57
C GLN A 5 5.23 15.36 8.00
N ARG A 6 4.27 16.01 7.36
CA ARG A 6 3.31 15.37 6.47
C ARG A 6 4.04 15.01 5.18
N PRO A 7 4.25 13.74 4.82
CA PRO A 7 4.52 13.43 3.42
C PRO A 7 3.20 13.63 2.68
N SER A 8 3.08 14.73 1.96
CA SER A 8 1.95 14.98 1.06
C SER A 8 1.91 13.87 -0.01
N PRO A 9 0.74 13.23 -0.26
CA PRO A 9 0.61 12.13 -1.23
C PRO A 9 1.10 12.45 -2.64
N LYS A 10 1.12 13.75 -2.98
CA LYS A 10 1.46 14.26 -4.31
C LYS A 10 2.97 14.28 -4.59
N LEU A 11 3.84 14.34 -3.58
CA LEU A 11 5.27 14.55 -3.80
C LEU A 11 6.00 13.27 -4.29
N CYS A 12 5.46 12.09 -3.96
CA CYS A 12 6.06 10.82 -4.33
C CYS A 12 5.76 10.36 -5.76
N CYS A 13 4.71 10.90 -6.38
CA CYS A 13 4.38 10.64 -7.79
C CYS A 13 5.28 11.44 -8.76
N LEU A 14 5.94 12.50 -8.29
CA LEU A 14 6.72 13.42 -9.14
C LEU A 14 8.16 12.96 -9.45
N LEU A 15 8.64 11.85 -8.84
CA LEU A 15 10.04 11.43 -8.98
C LEU A 15 10.28 10.23 -9.92
N GLY A 16 9.32 9.91 -10.80
CA GLY A 16 9.57 9.14 -12.01
C GLY A 16 9.97 7.66 -11.87
N ASP A 17 10.28 7.18 -10.67
CA ASP A 17 10.72 5.81 -10.47
C ASP A 17 9.71 5.04 -9.60
N VAL A 18 8.98 4.12 -10.23
CA VAL A 18 8.03 3.21 -9.57
C VAL A 18 8.71 2.47 -8.41
N ARG A 19 10.03 2.25 -8.50
CA ARG A 19 10.85 1.62 -7.44
C ARG A 19 10.95 2.45 -6.17
N GLU A 20 10.84 3.77 -6.25
CA GLU A 20 10.80 4.67 -5.07
C GLU A 20 9.38 4.97 -4.59
N ALA A 21 8.38 4.75 -5.45
CA ALA A 21 6.97 4.85 -5.10
C ALA A 21 6.47 3.63 -4.30
N LEU A 22 7.10 2.46 -4.48
CA LEU A 22 6.78 1.27 -3.70
C LEU A 22 7.10 1.53 -2.22
N PRO A 23 6.15 1.27 -1.30
CA PRO A 23 6.40 1.28 0.13
C PRO A 23 7.22 0.04 0.54
N THR A 24 8.42 -0.09 -0.01
CA THR A 24 9.39 -1.06 0.47
C THR A 24 9.87 -0.63 1.85
N SER A 25 10.28 -1.61 2.65
CA SER A 25 10.92 -1.36 3.95
C SER A 25 12.09 -0.39 3.85
N VAL A 26 12.82 -0.42 2.74
CA VAL A 26 13.91 0.51 2.44
C VAL A 26 13.39 1.93 2.21
N ASN A 27 12.35 2.13 1.40
CA ASN A 27 11.83 3.47 1.09
C ASN A 27 11.12 4.12 2.28
N LEU A 28 10.41 3.34 3.09
CA LEU A 28 9.75 3.82 4.30
C LEU A 28 10.75 4.20 5.40
N ARG A 29 11.81 3.40 5.58
CA ARG A 29 12.87 3.68 6.55
C ARG A 29 13.75 4.85 6.11
N ARG A 30 14.03 4.99 4.81
CA ARG A 30 14.71 6.17 4.21
C ARG A 30 13.91 7.46 4.42
N ARG A 31 12.58 7.38 4.47
CA ARG A 31 11.70 8.53 4.72
C ARG A 31 11.51 8.86 6.21
N GLY A 32 12.17 8.12 7.11
CA GLY A 32 12.10 8.37 8.55
C GLY A 32 10.70 8.23 9.13
N ILE A 33 9.81 7.47 8.48
CA ILE A 33 8.42 7.33 8.93
C ILE A 33 8.38 6.35 10.09
N PRO A 34 8.05 6.78 11.33
CA PRO A 34 7.88 5.85 12.44
C PRO A 34 6.67 4.97 12.18
N ILE A 35 6.91 3.66 12.13
CA ILE A 35 5.85 2.65 12.18
C ILE A 35 5.37 2.62 13.63
N ALA A 36 4.06 2.70 13.85
CA ALA A 36 3.53 2.66 15.20
C ALA A 36 3.79 1.28 15.79
N ASP A 37 3.91 1.13 17.11
CA ASP A 37 4.04 -0.21 17.69
C ASP A 37 2.80 -1.08 17.45
N ARG A 38 1.65 -0.45 17.17
CA ARG A 38 0.35 -1.11 16.97
C ARG A 38 -0.36 -0.58 15.74
N CYS A 39 -1.02 -1.49 15.02
CA CYS A 39 -1.77 -1.18 13.82
C CYS A 39 -3.04 -0.41 14.19
N ALA A 40 -3.31 0.69 13.49
CA ALA A 40 -4.51 1.50 13.72
C ALA A 40 -5.83 0.78 13.40
N HIS A 41 -5.78 -0.29 12.59
CA HIS A 41 -6.98 -1.03 12.20
C HIS A 41 -7.28 -2.24 13.09
N CYS A 42 -6.27 -2.95 13.58
CA CYS A 42 -6.46 -4.19 14.34
C CYS A 42 -5.73 -4.25 15.69
N LEU A 43 -4.98 -3.21 16.06
CA LEU A 43 -4.28 -3.05 17.34
C LEU A 43 -3.14 -4.07 17.63
N GLU A 44 -2.86 -4.96 16.69
CA GLU A 44 -1.73 -5.89 16.70
C GLU A 44 -0.40 -5.20 16.37
N ARG A 45 0.73 -5.88 16.61
CA ARG A 45 2.06 -5.38 16.29
C ARG A 45 2.12 -4.98 14.81
N GLU A 46 2.46 -3.72 14.56
CA GLU A 46 2.54 -3.20 13.19
C GLU A 46 3.96 -3.35 12.64
N ASP A 47 4.05 -3.99 11.50
CA ASP A 47 5.16 -3.89 10.57
C ASP A 47 4.61 -3.73 9.15
N ILE A 48 5.50 -3.63 8.17
CA ILE A 48 5.09 -3.36 6.78
C ILE A 48 4.32 -4.54 6.18
N LEU A 49 4.76 -5.77 6.47
CA LEU A 49 4.04 -6.96 6.03
C LEU A 49 2.69 -7.07 6.72
N HIS A 50 2.58 -6.61 7.95
CA HIS A 50 1.33 -6.52 8.66
C HIS A 50 0.37 -5.56 7.95
N VAL A 51 0.79 -4.32 7.68
CA VAL A 51 -0.06 -3.32 7.01
C VAL A 51 -0.54 -3.81 5.64
N PHE A 52 0.29 -4.54 4.90
CA PHE A 52 -0.08 -5.01 3.56
C PHE A 52 -0.71 -6.38 3.50
N ILE A 53 -0.45 -7.29 4.44
CA ILE A 53 -0.84 -8.70 4.29
C ILE A 53 -1.45 -9.28 5.56
N PHE A 54 -0.79 -9.14 6.72
CA PHE A 54 -1.19 -9.88 7.92
C PHE A 54 -2.32 -9.22 8.71
N CYS A 55 -2.50 -7.91 8.57
CA CYS A 55 -3.59 -7.17 9.20
C CYS A 55 -4.94 -7.79 8.81
N SER A 56 -5.83 -7.97 9.77
CA SER A 56 -7.20 -8.47 9.50
C SER A 56 -7.95 -7.57 8.51
N PHE A 57 -7.76 -6.24 8.61
CA PHE A 57 -8.30 -5.28 7.66
C PHE A 57 -7.69 -5.42 6.27
N ALA A 58 -6.37 -5.59 6.17
CA ALA A 58 -5.71 -5.82 4.88
C ALA A 58 -6.23 -7.11 4.23
N ARG A 59 -6.34 -8.20 4.98
CA ARG A 59 -6.93 -9.47 4.50
C ARG A 59 -8.35 -9.30 3.98
N LEU A 60 -9.17 -8.48 4.65
CA LEU A 60 -10.50 -8.16 4.19
C LEU A 60 -10.47 -7.39 2.86
N VAL A 61 -9.59 -6.41 2.73
CA VAL A 61 -9.39 -5.66 1.47
C VAL A 61 -8.99 -6.59 0.32
N TRP A 62 -8.05 -7.51 0.54
CA TRP A 62 -7.68 -8.49 -0.47
C TRP A 62 -8.82 -9.44 -0.83
N ALA A 63 -9.57 -9.91 0.17
CA ALA A 63 -10.72 -10.80 -0.05
C ALA A 63 -11.80 -10.15 -0.93
N VAL A 64 -12.04 -8.84 -0.77
CA VAL A 64 -13.02 -8.09 -1.57
C VAL A 64 -12.44 -7.47 -2.86
N SER A 65 -11.14 -7.65 -3.12
CA SER A 65 -10.47 -7.10 -4.31
C SER A 65 -10.77 -7.84 -5.61
N GLY A 66 -11.21 -9.10 -5.51
CA GLY A 66 -11.40 -9.97 -6.68
C GLY A 66 -10.11 -10.60 -7.23
N LEU A 67 -8.95 -10.33 -6.63
CA LEU A 67 -7.72 -11.06 -6.93
C LEU A 67 -7.80 -12.50 -6.42
N PRO A 68 -7.18 -13.48 -7.10
CA PRO A 68 -7.07 -14.84 -6.59
C PRO A 68 -6.47 -14.84 -5.18
N GLY A 69 -7.04 -15.65 -4.27
CA GLY A 69 -6.60 -15.67 -2.86
C GLY A 69 -5.11 -16.05 -2.68
N ASP A 70 -4.50 -16.67 -3.67
CA ASP A 70 -3.09 -17.08 -3.67
C ASP A 70 -2.14 -15.94 -4.06
N THR A 71 -2.62 -14.93 -4.78
CA THR A 71 -1.87 -13.76 -5.25
C THR A 71 -1.20 -12.97 -4.11
N VAL A 72 -1.77 -13.04 -2.90
CA VAL A 72 -1.34 -12.24 -1.75
C VAL A 72 -0.76 -13.12 -0.62
N ARG A 73 -0.55 -14.42 -0.84
CA ARG A 73 0.03 -15.28 0.20
C ARG A 73 1.47 -14.89 0.48
N CYS A 74 1.74 -14.51 1.73
CA CYS A 74 3.09 -14.30 2.21
C CYS A 74 3.69 -15.64 2.65
N SER A 75 4.81 -16.05 2.05
CA SER A 75 5.66 -17.15 2.51
C SER A 75 7.09 -16.68 2.72
N THR A 76 7.27 -15.36 2.93
CA THR A 76 8.56 -14.68 3.06
C THR A 76 8.54 -13.75 4.25
N ASP A 77 9.62 -13.71 5.02
CA ASP A 77 9.68 -12.92 6.25
C ASP A 77 9.93 -11.42 6.01
N ASN A 78 9.98 -10.96 4.76
CA ASN A 78 10.19 -9.56 4.42
C ASN A 78 9.39 -9.09 3.20
N VAL A 79 9.08 -7.79 3.18
CA VAL A 79 8.25 -7.15 2.15
C VAL A 79 8.89 -7.16 0.76
N GLU A 80 10.22 -7.12 0.68
CA GLU A 80 10.93 -7.15 -0.61
C GLU A 80 10.78 -8.51 -1.30
N GLY A 81 10.96 -9.59 -0.55
CA GLY A 81 10.77 -10.96 -1.03
C GLY A 81 9.32 -11.21 -1.44
N TRP A 82 8.35 -10.61 -0.75
CA TRP A 82 6.95 -10.66 -1.15
C TRP A 82 6.71 -9.94 -2.48
N PHE A 83 7.13 -8.67 -2.60
CA PHE A 83 6.99 -7.91 -3.86
C PHE A 83 7.68 -8.58 -5.04
N ARG A 84 8.88 -9.15 -4.83
CA ARG A 84 9.64 -9.83 -5.89
C ARG A 84 8.91 -11.07 -6.43
N ARG A 85 8.30 -11.86 -5.54
CA ARG A 85 7.50 -13.03 -5.95
C ARG A 85 6.21 -12.62 -6.63
N ALA A 86 5.47 -11.69 -6.04
CA ALA A 86 4.25 -11.15 -6.64
C ALA A 86 4.52 -10.57 -8.04
N TYR A 87 5.65 -9.90 -8.25
CA TYR A 87 6.05 -9.41 -9.56
C TYR A 87 6.36 -10.53 -10.58
N GLY A 88 6.94 -11.65 -10.12
CA GLY A 88 7.26 -12.80 -10.98
C GLY A 88 6.06 -13.70 -11.30
N GLU A 89 5.03 -13.69 -10.46
CA GLU A 89 3.87 -14.58 -10.57
C GLU A 89 2.64 -13.91 -11.21
N LEU A 90 2.55 -12.58 -11.21
CA LEU A 90 1.37 -11.84 -11.65
C LEU A 90 1.50 -11.27 -13.06
N ALA A 91 0.37 -11.24 -13.78
CA ALA A 91 0.28 -10.48 -15.02
C ALA A 91 0.44 -8.97 -14.74
N ARG A 92 0.88 -8.21 -15.76
CA ARG A 92 1.17 -6.76 -15.61
C ARG A 92 -0.01 -5.97 -15.04
N MET A 93 -1.25 -6.29 -15.42
CA MET A 93 -2.44 -5.60 -14.93
C MET A 93 -2.76 -5.95 -13.47
N GLU A 94 -2.58 -7.21 -13.09
CA GLU A 94 -2.75 -7.67 -11.70
C GLU A 94 -1.68 -7.05 -10.80
N TRP A 95 -0.43 -6.97 -11.28
CA TRP A 95 0.64 -6.29 -10.57
C TRP A 95 0.33 -4.81 -10.32
N LYS A 96 -0.11 -4.06 -11.34
CA LYS A 96 -0.52 -2.67 -11.18
C LYS A 96 -1.62 -2.52 -10.11
N PHE A 97 -2.57 -3.45 -10.10
CA PHE A 97 -3.67 -3.44 -9.14
C PHE A 97 -3.20 -3.77 -7.72
N VAL A 98 -2.28 -4.74 -7.55
CA VAL A 98 -1.63 -5.05 -6.27
C VAL A 98 -0.90 -3.82 -5.71
N ILE A 99 -0.14 -3.11 -6.54
CA ILE A 99 0.53 -1.87 -6.12
C ILE A 99 -0.48 -0.80 -5.70
N SER A 100 -1.58 -0.69 -6.46
CA SER A 100 -2.65 0.27 -6.17
C SER A 100 -3.34 -0.03 -4.83
N ILE A 101 -3.55 -1.31 -4.49
CA ILE A 101 -4.10 -1.73 -3.19
C ILE A 101 -3.11 -1.42 -2.06
N CYS A 102 -1.83 -1.74 -2.20
CA CYS A 102 -0.81 -1.41 -1.20
C CYS A 102 -0.77 0.10 -0.91
N TRP A 103 -0.87 0.92 -1.97
CA TRP A 103 -0.92 2.37 -1.83
C TRP A 103 -2.18 2.84 -1.09
N ALA A 104 -3.34 2.29 -1.45
CA ALA A 104 -4.61 2.63 -0.82
C ALA A 104 -4.66 2.19 0.66
N LEU A 105 -4.15 1.01 1.00
CA LEU A 105 -3.98 0.52 2.38
C LEU A 105 -3.08 1.44 3.21
N TRP A 106 -1.93 1.82 2.66
CA TRP A 106 -1.01 2.75 3.33
C TRP A 106 -1.67 4.10 3.58
N GLY A 107 -2.38 4.64 2.59
CA GLY A 107 -3.15 5.88 2.72
C GLY A 107 -4.21 5.78 3.81
N ALA A 108 -4.99 4.70 3.83
CA ALA A 108 -6.04 4.47 4.82
C ALA A 108 -5.49 4.37 6.25
N ARG A 109 -4.37 3.64 6.43
CA ARG A 109 -3.67 3.55 7.71
C ARG A 109 -3.25 4.94 8.20
N ASN A 110 -2.70 5.76 7.31
CA ASN A 110 -2.28 7.12 7.65
C ASN A 110 -3.48 8.03 7.98
N SER A 111 -4.57 7.98 7.22
CA SER A 111 -5.79 8.75 7.53
C SER A 111 -6.41 8.32 8.86
N CYS A 112 -6.40 7.02 9.20
CA CYS A 112 -6.91 6.52 10.47
C CYS A 112 -6.06 7.05 11.65
N ILE A 113 -4.74 7.20 11.47
CA ILE A 113 -3.84 7.72 12.52
C ILE A 113 -3.85 9.24 12.64
N PHE A 114 -3.80 9.96 11.52
CA PHE A 114 -3.63 11.41 11.52
C PHE A 114 -4.95 12.18 11.49
N GLU A 115 -6.01 11.58 10.97
CA GLU A 115 -7.33 12.21 10.82
C GLU A 115 -8.42 11.52 11.64
N GLY A 116 -8.14 10.36 12.26
CA GLY A 116 -9.15 9.55 12.96
C GLY A 116 -10.20 8.95 12.02
N LYS A 117 -9.94 8.91 10.71
CA LYS A 117 -10.87 8.40 9.70
C LYS A 117 -10.43 7.03 9.21
N CYS A 118 -11.20 6.01 9.50
CA CYS A 118 -10.90 4.65 9.08
C CYS A 118 -11.88 4.26 7.97
N THR A 119 -11.31 4.00 6.79
CA THR A 119 -12.05 3.72 5.55
C THR A 119 -12.46 2.25 5.48
N GLU A 120 -13.62 1.97 4.89
CA GLU A 120 -14.09 0.60 4.71
C GLU A 120 -13.33 -0.14 3.59
N ALA A 121 -13.27 -1.47 3.68
CA ALA A 121 -12.47 -2.28 2.75
C ALA A 121 -12.90 -2.12 1.28
N HIS A 122 -14.20 -1.99 1.02
CA HIS A 122 -14.72 -1.80 -0.34
C HIS A 122 -14.30 -0.45 -0.92
N GLU A 123 -14.22 0.61 -0.12
CA GLU A 123 -13.73 1.93 -0.54
C GLU A 123 -12.23 1.90 -0.85
N ILE A 124 -11.44 1.07 -0.15
CA ILE A 124 -10.03 0.84 -0.48
C ILE A 124 -9.90 0.22 -1.86
N VAL A 125 -10.68 -0.81 -2.17
CA VAL A 125 -10.68 -1.47 -3.48
C VAL A 125 -11.13 -0.48 -4.57
N ARG A 126 -12.20 0.29 -4.35
CA ARG A 126 -12.65 1.32 -5.30
C ARG A 126 -11.58 2.39 -5.55
N LEU A 127 -10.87 2.82 -4.52
CA LEU A 127 -9.74 3.74 -4.66
C LEU A 127 -8.61 3.10 -5.46
N ALA A 128 -8.25 1.85 -5.17
CA ALA A 128 -7.22 1.12 -5.90
C ALA A 128 -7.58 0.93 -7.38
N THR A 129 -8.84 0.64 -7.71
CA THR A 129 -9.30 0.54 -9.11
C THR A 129 -9.16 1.86 -9.84
N ARG A 130 -9.49 2.99 -9.19
CA ARG A 130 -9.29 4.32 -9.78
C ARG A 130 -7.81 4.65 -9.99
N ILE A 131 -6.94 4.31 -9.03
CA ILE A 131 -5.50 4.47 -9.17
C ILE A 131 -4.97 3.61 -10.33
N CYS A 132 -5.43 2.36 -10.43
CA CYS A 132 -5.00 1.44 -11.47
C CYS A 132 -5.46 1.89 -12.87
N GLY A 133 -6.72 2.31 -13.03
CA GLY A 133 -7.31 2.74 -14.30
C GLY A 133 -6.94 4.16 -14.73
N GLY A 134 -6.74 5.08 -13.79
CA GLY A 134 -6.35 6.47 -14.07
C GLY A 134 -4.89 6.65 -14.49
N THR A 135 -4.13 5.57 -14.69
CA THR A 135 -2.74 5.63 -15.18
C THR A 135 -2.66 5.76 -16.71
N GLU A 136 -3.76 5.83 -17.45
CA GLU A 136 -3.74 6.05 -18.90
C GLU A 136 -3.60 7.54 -19.29
N ASP A 137 -4.03 8.48 -18.43
CA ASP A 137 -4.00 9.94 -18.74
C ASP A 137 -2.72 10.67 -18.29
N VAL A 138 -1.82 10.01 -17.55
CA VAL A 138 -0.56 10.64 -17.08
C VAL A 138 0.62 10.38 -18.05
N PHE A 139 0.44 9.51 -19.06
CA PHE A 139 1.48 9.19 -20.06
C PHE A 139 1.21 9.75 -21.46
N VAL A 140 0.16 10.57 -21.65
CA VAL A 140 -0.14 11.22 -22.95
C VAL A 140 -0.26 12.73 -22.80
N LEU A 141 0.75 13.40 -22.25
CA LEU A 141 1.08 14.77 -22.63
C LEU A 141 2.61 14.92 -22.53
N GLY A 142 3.18 15.49 -23.60
CA GLY A 142 4.61 15.53 -23.90
C GLY A 142 5.46 16.40 -22.99
#